data_AF-A0A8H6VYW3-F1
#
_entry.id   AF-A0A8H6VYW3-F1
#
_cell.length_a   1.000
_cell.length_b   1.000
_cell.length_c   1.000
_cell.angle_alpha   90.00
_cell.angle_beta   90.00
_cell.angle_gamma   90.00
#
_symmetry.space_group_name_H-M   'P 1'
#
loop_
_entity.id
_entity.type
_entity.pdbx_description
1 polymer ?
#
loop_
_entity_poly.entity_id
_entity_poly.type
_entity_poly.pdbx_seq_one_letter_code
_entity_poly.pdbx_strand_id
1 'polypeptide(L)'
;MDNIVTRVPRELEREILELAAEMHSTSIISLLLVAKRTFVWLEPYIFRKVHLSGDSTGNAAQEAFLHAAVSKPPPFLANGVRRIVLSLDAADPHMIKRLI
;
A
#
# COMPACT_ATOMS: atom_id res chain seq x y z
N MET A 1 -20.06 16.25 -34.78
CA MET A 1 -19.33 16.93 -33.70
C MET A 1 -18.36 15.92 -33.14
N ASP A 2 -17.11 15.96 -33.60
CA ASP A 2 -16.09 15.02 -33.16
C ASP A 2 -15.73 15.36 -31.71
N ASN A 3 -16.09 14.45 -30.80
CA ASN A 3 -15.72 14.55 -29.41
C ASN A 3 -14.22 14.26 -29.32
N ILE A 4 -13.39 15.31 -29.39
CA ILE A 4 -11.95 15.20 -29.22
C ILE A 4 -11.73 14.81 -27.76
N VAL A 5 -11.75 13.50 -27.50
CA VAL A 5 -11.27 12.95 -26.23
C VAL A 5 -9.78 13.24 -26.21
N THR A 6 -9.43 14.40 -25.64
CA THR A 6 -8.07 14.80 -25.32
C THR A 6 -7.60 13.86 -24.23
N ARG A 7 -7.12 12.70 -24.65
CA ARG A 7 -6.58 11.70 -23.75
C ARG A 7 -5.26 12.25 -23.23
N VAL A 8 -5.19 12.46 -21.92
CA VAL A 8 -3.96 12.83 -21.24
C VAL A 8 -2.86 11.83 -21.65
N PRO A 9 -1.66 12.30 -22.05
CA PRO A 9 -0.50 11.44 -22.29
C PRO A 9 -0.28 10.46 -21.13
N ARG A 10 0.21 9.26 -21.43
CA ARG A 10 0.30 8.19 -20.42
C ARG A 10 1.23 8.56 -19.27
N GLU A 11 2.29 9.28 -19.58
CA GLU A 11 3.31 9.73 -18.65
C GLU A 11 2.70 10.71 -17.65
N LEU A 12 1.90 11.65 -18.13
CA LEU A 12 1.17 12.62 -17.30
C LEU A 12 0.06 11.95 -16.48
N GLU A 13 -0.68 11.01 -17.07
CA GLU A 13 -1.68 10.23 -16.34
C GLU A 13 -1.03 9.48 -15.16
N ARG A 14 0.11 8.84 -15.41
CA ARG A 14 0.88 8.14 -14.38
C ARG A 14 1.33 9.09 -13.28
N GLU A 15 1.94 10.22 -13.64
CA GLU A 15 2.44 11.21 -12.68
C GLU A 15 1.31 11.74 -11.78
N ILE A 16 0.16 12.09 -12.36
CA ILE A 16 -1.02 12.56 -11.62
C ILE A 16 -1.49 11.51 -10.61
N LEU A 17 -1.58 10.25 -11.04
CA LEU A 17 -2.04 9.16 -10.17
C LEU A 17 -1.05 8.83 -9.06
N GLU A 18 0.25 8.84 -9.35
CA GLU A 18 1.32 8.64 -8.36
C GLU A 18 1.33 9.76 -7.31
N LEU A 19 1.21 11.02 -7.73
CA LEU A 19 1.07 12.17 -6.83
C LEU A 19 -0.20 12.08 -5.96
N ALA A 20 -1.33 11.72 -6.57
CA ALA A 20 -2.59 11.53 -5.84
C ALA A 20 -2.49 10.41 -4.79
N ALA A 21 -1.85 9.29 -5.14
CA ALA A 21 -1.59 8.18 -4.23
C ALA A 21 -0.68 8.57 -3.06
N GLU A 22 0.32 9.43 -3.31
CA GLU A 22 1.23 9.93 -2.28
C GLU A 22 0.54 10.92 -1.32
N MET A 23 -0.25 11.85 -1.85
CA MET A 23 -0.98 12.85 -1.06
C MET A 23 -2.16 12.24 -0.29
N HIS A 24 -2.85 11.26 -0.89
CA HIS A 24 -4.09 10.68 -0.37
C HIS A 24 -4.00 9.15 -0.33
N SER A 25 -3.23 8.62 0.61
CA SER A 25 -2.99 7.17 0.72
C SER A 25 -4.25 6.33 0.90
N THR A 26 -5.32 6.89 1.47
CA THR A 26 -6.62 6.21 1.62
C THR A 26 -7.34 6.01 0.28
N SER A 27 -7.00 6.81 -0.73
CA SER A 27 -7.60 6.74 -2.07
C SER A 27 -6.88 5.75 -3.00
N ILE A 28 -5.73 5.19 -2.61
CA ILE A 28 -4.93 4.28 -3.45
C ILE A 28 -5.78 3.15 -4.02
N ILE A 29 -6.61 2.51 -3.18
CA ILE A 29 -7.47 1.41 -3.62
C ILE A 29 -8.46 1.88 -4.70
N SER A 30 -9.06 3.06 -4.54
CA SER A 30 -9.94 3.64 -5.56
C SER A 30 -9.20 3.97 -6.85
N LEU A 31 -7.95 4.47 -6.75
CA LEU A 31 -7.11 4.79 -7.92
C LEU A 31 -6.70 3.54 -8.71
N LEU A 32 -6.52 2.40 -8.04
CA LEU A 32 -6.28 1.10 -8.71
C LEU A 32 -7.45 0.64 -9.57
N LEU A 33 -8.68 1.09 -9.28
CA LEU A 33 -9.88 0.70 -10.02
C LEU A 33 -10.10 1.53 -11.30
N VAL A 34 -9.38 2.64 -11.46
CA VAL A 34 -9.55 3.56 -12.61
C VAL A 34 -9.24 2.87 -13.94
N ALA A 35 -8.16 2.08 -13.99
CA ALA A 35 -7.85 1.24 -15.15
C ALA A 35 -6.84 0.13 -14.81
N LYS A 36 -6.86 -0.99 -15.53
CA LYS A 36 -5.91 -2.10 -15.33
C LYS A 36 -4.42 -1.67 -15.28
N ARG A 37 -4.04 -0.64 -16.04
CA ARG A 37 -2.65 -0.13 -16.08
C ARG A 37 -2.22 0.58 -14.80
N THR A 38 -3.17 1.19 -14.08
CA THR A 38 -2.84 1.94 -12.85
C THR A 38 -2.38 1.00 -11.75
N PHE A 39 -2.77 -0.27 -11.80
CA PHE A 39 -2.26 -1.31 -10.91
C PHE A 39 -0.74 -1.39 -10.92
N VAL A 40 -0.13 -1.47 -12.11
CA VAL A 40 1.34 -1.58 -12.23
C VAL A 40 2.05 -0.34 -11.68
N TRP A 41 1.46 0.84 -11.84
CA TRP A 41 2.06 2.09 -11.37
C TRP A 41 1.91 2.28 -9.86
N LEU A 42 0.76 1.90 -9.30
CA LEU A 42 0.40 2.19 -7.93
C LEU A 42 0.61 1.02 -6.95
N GLU A 43 0.88 -0.19 -7.44
CA GLU A 43 1.16 -1.34 -6.57
C GLU A 43 2.25 -1.05 -5.52
N PRO A 44 3.40 -0.41 -5.83
CA PRO A 44 4.39 -0.06 -4.81
C PRO A 44 3.85 0.87 -3.70
N TYR A 45 2.85 1.71 -4.02
CA TYR A 45 2.27 2.65 -3.06
C TYR A 45 1.38 1.94 -2.02
N ILE A 46 0.81 0.78 -2.37
CA ILE A 46 0.05 -0.08 -1.44
C ILE A 46 0.97 -0.56 -0.31
N PHE A 47 2.19 -0.97 -0.65
CA PHE A 47 3.16 -1.51 0.30
C PHE A 47 3.94 -0.41 1.05
N ARG A 48 3.81 0.86 0.64
CA ARG A 48 4.61 1.98 1.18
C ARG A 48 4.41 2.18 2.67
N LYS A 49 3.20 1.96 3.18
CA LYS A 49 2.86 2.03 4.61
C LYS A 49 2.04 0.80 5.00
N VAL A 50 2.64 -0.08 5.80
CA VAL A 50 1.98 -1.29 6.31
C VAL A 50 1.66 -1.06 7.78
N HIS A 51 0.38 -1.09 8.13
CA HIS A 51 -0.06 -1.10 9.52
C HIS A 51 -0.43 -2.53 9.91
N LEU A 52 0.29 -3.08 10.87
CA LEU A 52 0.00 -4.38 11.47
C LEU A 52 -0.45 -4.12 12.90
N SER A 53 -1.72 -4.32 13.19
CA SER A 53 -2.26 -4.25 14.54
C SER A 53 -2.42 -5.65 15.11
N GLY A 54 -1.98 -5.83 16.36
CA GLY A 54 -2.06 -7.10 17.10
C GLY A 54 -3.37 -7.27 17.88
N ASP A 55 -4.43 -6.53 17.52
CA ASP A 55 -5.75 -6.69 18.10
C ASP A 55 -6.45 -7.94 17.53
N SER A 56 -7.46 -8.45 18.24
CA SER A 56 -8.26 -9.62 17.79
C SER A 56 -8.94 -9.42 16.43
N THR A 57 -9.06 -8.17 15.96
CA THR A 57 -9.51 -7.74 14.63
C THR A 57 -8.37 -7.53 13.60
N GLY A 58 -7.12 -7.42 14.03
CA GLY A 58 -5.94 -7.14 13.20
C GLY A 58 -5.38 -8.34 12.44
N ASN A 59 -5.91 -9.54 12.72
CA ASN A 59 -5.46 -10.78 12.09
C ASN A 59 -5.66 -10.77 10.56
N ALA A 60 -6.76 -10.20 10.06
CA ALA A 60 -7.06 -10.18 8.63
C ALA A 60 -6.12 -9.26 7.82
N ALA A 61 -5.75 -8.09 8.36
CA ALA A 61 -4.82 -7.18 7.70
C ALA A 61 -3.39 -7.76 7.69
N GLN A 62 -3.00 -8.40 8.80
CA GLN A 62 -1.73 -9.09 8.90
C GLN A 62 -1.66 -10.31 7.96
N GLU A 63 -2.70 -11.13 7.91
CA GLU A 63 -2.78 -12.28 7.00
C GLU A 63 -2.78 -11.84 5.53
N ALA A 64 -3.54 -10.79 5.19
CA ALA A 64 -3.52 -10.22 3.85
C ALA A 64 -2.14 -9.69 3.46
N PHE A 65 -1.44 -9.02 4.39
CA PHE A 65 -0.07 -8.57 4.15
C PHE A 65 0.89 -9.75 3.96
N LEU A 66 0.82 -10.77 4.82
CA LEU A 66 1.67 -11.95 4.71
C LEU A 66 1.44 -12.69 3.40
N HIS A 67 0.18 -12.91 3.02
CA HIS A 67 -0.18 -13.53 1.75
C HIS A 67 0.35 -12.72 0.56
N ALA A 68 0.18 -11.39 0.59
CA ALA A 68 0.72 -10.51 -0.43
C ALA A 68 2.26 -10.53 -0.47
N ALA A 69 2.92 -10.54 0.69
CA ALA A 69 4.38 -10.55 0.80
C ALA A 69 4.99 -11.84 0.24
N VAL A 70 4.38 -13.01 0.48
CA VAL A 70 4.83 -14.29 -0.09
C VAL A 70 4.76 -14.29 -1.62
N SER A 71 3.77 -13.60 -2.19
CA SER A 71 3.60 -13.51 -3.65
C SER A 71 4.61 -12.58 -4.34
N LYS A 72 5.44 -11.84 -3.58
CA LYS A 72 6.34 -10.81 -4.12
C LYS A 72 7.81 -11.17 -3.95
N PRO A 73 8.66 -10.83 -4.93
CA PRO A 73 10.09 -11.08 -4.81
C PRO A 73 10.68 -10.18 -3.70
N PRO A 74 11.66 -10.64 -2.91
CA PRO A 74 12.22 -9.87 -1.80
C PRO A 74 12.68 -8.45 -2.16
N PRO A 75 13.33 -8.19 -3.33
CA PRO A 75 13.71 -6.83 -3.72
C PRO A 75 12.51 -5.88 -3.90
N PHE A 76 11.34 -6.40 -4.27
CA PHE A 76 10.14 -5.58 -4.42
C PHE A 76 9.67 -5.04 -3.06
N LEU A 77 9.63 -5.88 -2.03
CA LEU A 77 9.24 -5.46 -0.69
C LEU A 77 10.29 -4.54 -0.07
N ALA A 78 11.57 -4.85 -0.26
CA ALA A 78 12.67 -4.03 0.25
C ALA A 78 12.64 -2.59 -0.31
N ASN A 79 12.24 -2.42 -1.58
CA ASN A 79 12.18 -1.11 -2.23
C ASN A 79 10.80 -0.43 -2.10
N GLY A 80 9.73 -1.21 -2.00
CA GLY A 80 8.36 -0.72 -1.95
C GLY A 80 7.91 -0.31 -0.55
N VAL A 81 8.35 -1.04 0.49
CA VAL A 81 7.95 -0.79 1.87
C VAL A 81 8.83 0.30 2.48
N ARG A 82 8.23 1.43 2.84
CA ARG A 82 8.96 2.56 3.48
C ARG A 82 8.71 2.68 4.97
N ARG A 83 7.54 2.25 5.45
CA ARG A 83 7.18 2.32 6.86
C ARG A 83 6.34 1.12 7.26
N ILE A 84 6.76 0.44 8.32
CA ILE A 84 5.97 -0.58 9.02
C ILE A 84 5.59 0.01 10.37
N VAL A 85 4.31 0.00 10.68
CA VAL A 85 3.77 0.41 11.98
C VAL A 85 3.21 -0.82 12.65
N LEU A 86 3.78 -1.16 13.80
CA LEU A 86 3.36 -2.28 14.62
C LEU A 86 2.59 -1.71 15.82
N SER A 87 1.27 -1.92 15.84
CA SER A 87 0.46 -1.60 17.01
C SER A 87 0.43 -2.85 17.89
N LEU A 88 1.33 -2.88 18.87
CA LEU A 88 1.36 -3.90 19.90
C LEU A 88 0.27 -3.58 20.91
N ASP A 89 -0.68 -4.50 21.08
CA ASP A 89 -1.69 -4.35 22.11
C ASP A 89 -1.00 -4.49 23.47
N ALA A 90 -1.08 -3.46 24.31
CA ALA A 90 -0.42 -3.41 25.61
C ALA A 90 -1.15 -4.24 26.67
N ALA A 91 -1.67 -5.41 26.27
CA ALA A 91 -2.37 -6.33 27.16
C ALA A 91 -1.40 -7.20 27.99
N ASP A 92 -0.09 -7.23 27.67
CA ASP A 92 0.89 -7.96 28.46
C ASP A 92 2.13 -7.10 28.83
N PRO A 93 2.22 -6.58 30.07
CA PRO A 93 3.38 -5.81 30.55
C PRO A 93 4.70 -6.61 30.59
N HIS A 94 4.70 -7.92 30.29
CA HIS A 94 5.92 -8.74 30.24
C HIS A 94 6.64 -8.74 28.88
N MET A 95 6.02 -8.26 27.79
CA MET A 95 6.62 -8.29 26.44
C MET A 95 7.66 -7.19 26.19
N ILE A 96 7.62 -6.07 26.93
CA ILE A 96 8.52 -4.92 26.72
C ILE A 96 9.98 -5.23 27.14
N LYS A 97 10.19 -6.26 27.98
CA LYS A 97 11.53 -6.57 28.52
C LYS A 97 12.45 -7.38 27.59
N ARG A 98 11.99 -7.76 26.39
CA ARG A 98 12.73 -8.70 25.52
C ARG A 98 13.32 -8.07 24.26
N LEU A 99 13.25 -6.75 24.13
CA LEU A 99 13.69 -6.03 22.92
C LEU A 99 14.86 -5.06 23.15
N ILE A 100 15.60 -5.20 24.25
CA ILE A 100 16.86 -4.47 24.50
C ILE A 100 17.95 -5.49 24.85
#